data_AF-A0A511D4T3-F1
#
_entry.id   AF-A0A511D4T3-F1
#
_cell.length_a   1.000
_cell.length_b   1.000
_cell.length_c   1.000
_cell.angle_alpha   90.00
_cell.angle_beta   90.00
_cell.angle_gamma   90.00
#
_symmetry.space_group_name_H-M   'P 1'
#
loop_
_entity.id
_entity.type
_entity.pdbx_description
1 polymer ?
#
loop_
_entity_poly.entity_id
_entity_poly.type
_entity_poly.pdbx_seq_one_letter_code
_entity_poly.pdbx_strand_id
1 'polypeptide(L)'
;MCHASRLHPGEGASGHIVLVVEAATPADIAPILPAAWDLTEREQQITYLIARGAGTNEIAGKLFLPPFTVRDHIKTIFGKVGVASRGQLVARLYTEFYEPLHLLSNGVARSPT
;
A
#
# COMPACT_ATOMS: atom_id res chain seq x y z
N MET A 1 9.01 -2.21 -9.86
CA MET A 1 10.00 -1.12 -9.82
C MET A 1 10.33 -0.72 -11.25
N CYS A 2 10.53 0.56 -11.55
CA CYS A 2 10.77 1.00 -12.94
C CYS A 2 12.20 1.52 -13.08
N HIS A 3 12.97 0.96 -14.01
CA HIS A 3 14.26 1.50 -14.41
C HIS A 3 14.13 2.11 -15.81
N ALA A 4 14.49 3.39 -15.94
CA ALA A 4 14.43 4.10 -17.21
C ALA A 4 15.86 4.46 -17.65
N SER A 5 16.24 4.02 -18.84
CA SER A 5 17.51 4.40 -19.47
C SER A 5 17.25 5.03 -20.83
N ARG A 6 17.96 6.11 -21.12
CA ARG A 6 17.87 6.79 -22.42
C ARG A 6 18.71 6.02 -23.42
N LEU A 7 18.09 5.52 -24.48
CA LEU A 7 18.85 4.93 -25.57
C LEU A 7 19.52 6.07 -26.34
N HIS A 8 20.82 5.98 -26.58
CA HIS A 8 21.49 6.93 -27.46
C HIS A 8 20.91 6.77 -28.87
N PRO A 9 20.43 7.84 -29.50
CA PRO A 9 19.88 7.74 -30.84
C PRO A 9 21.02 7.43 -31.82
N GLY A 10 20.89 6.36 -32.59
CA GLY A 10 21.62 6.26 -33.86
C GLY A 10 21.11 7.36 -34.79
N GLU A 11 22.02 8.00 -35.54
CA GLU A 11 21.76 9.17 -36.38
C GLU A 11 20.38 9.11 -37.07
N GLY A 12 19.47 10.00 -36.66
CA GLY A 12 18.19 10.24 -37.33
C GLY A 12 16.91 9.78 -36.60
N ALA A 13 16.97 9.05 -35.48
CA ALA A 13 15.76 8.59 -34.79
C ALA A 13 15.42 9.41 -33.52
N SER A 14 14.14 9.77 -33.36
CA SER A 14 13.59 10.41 -32.14
C SER A 14 13.99 9.65 -30.89
N GLY A 15 14.41 10.36 -29.84
CA GLY A 15 14.97 9.80 -28.62
C GLY A 15 14.06 8.73 -28.00
N HIS A 16 14.49 7.47 -28.08
CA HIS A 16 13.78 6.35 -27.49
C HIS A 16 14.16 6.22 -26.01
N ILE A 17 13.14 6.09 -25.16
CA ILE A 17 13.30 5.76 -23.74
C ILE A 17 12.97 4.29 -23.57
N VAL A 18 13.90 3.53 -22.99
CA VAL A 18 13.63 2.16 -22.59
C VAL A 18 13.16 2.19 -21.14
N LEU A 19 11.94 1.68 -20.91
CA LEU A 19 11.43 1.38 -19.58
C LEU A 19 11.53 -0.13 -19.36
N VAL A 20 12.25 -0.54 -18.31
CA VAL A 20 12.17 -1.89 -17.78
C VAL A 20 11.18 -1.85 -16.62
N VAL A 21 10.06 -2.55 -16.76
CA VAL A 21 9.02 -2.67 -15.73
C VAL A 21 9.13 -4.06 -15.11
N GLU A 22 9.61 -4.10 -13.88
CA GLU A 22 9.63 -5.33 -13.08
C GLU A 22 8.45 -5.34 -12.12
N ALA A 23 7.92 -6.54 -11.84
CA ALA A 23 6.89 -6.72 -10.82
C ALA A 23 7.36 -6.09 -9.50
N ALA A 24 6.61 -5.11 -9.01
CA ALA A 24 6.94 -4.47 -7.75
C ALA A 24 6.66 -5.43 -6.60
N THR A 25 7.58 -5.49 -5.64
CA THR A 25 7.31 -6.23 -4.42
C THR A 25 6.29 -5.44 -3.60
N PRO A 26 5.48 -6.09 -2.76
CA PRO A 26 4.51 -5.38 -1.93
C PRO A 26 5.12 -4.52 -0.83
N ALA A 27 6.39 -4.73 -0.52
CA ALA A 27 7.17 -3.76 0.26
C ALA A 27 7.38 -2.44 -0.51
N ASP A 28 7.52 -2.48 -1.84
CA ASP A 28 7.63 -1.29 -2.69
C ASP A 28 6.27 -0.58 -2.86
N ILE A 29 5.18 -1.35 -2.82
CA ILE A 29 3.82 -0.87 -3.07
C ILE A 29 3.17 -0.30 -1.80
N ALA A 30 3.41 -0.92 -0.63
CA ALA A 30 2.80 -0.56 0.64
C ALA A 30 2.90 0.94 1.03
N PRO A 31 4.03 1.65 0.84
CA PRO A 31 4.11 3.08 1.15
C PRO A 31 3.40 3.98 0.13
N ILE A 32 3.05 3.49 -1.07
CA ILE A 32 2.50 4.30 -2.17
C ILE A 32 0.96 4.30 -2.16
N LEU A 33 0.31 3.22 -1.71
CA LEU A 33 -1.15 3.15 -1.72
C LEU A 33 -1.89 4.15 -0.82
N PRO A 34 -1.42 4.50 0.38
CA PRO A 34 -2.10 5.51 1.18
C PRO A 34 -2.16 6.87 0.47
N ALA A 35 -1.15 7.17 -0.35
CA ALA A 35 -1.15 8.34 -1.25
C ALA A 35 -2.11 8.15 -2.44
N ALA A 36 -2.30 6.93 -2.94
CA ALA A 36 -3.23 6.63 -4.04
C ALA A 36 -4.71 6.90 -3.68
N TRP A 37 -5.06 6.89 -2.39
CA TRP A 37 -6.40 7.23 -1.90
C TRP A 37 -6.53 8.64 -1.33
N ASP A 38 -5.52 9.48 -1.52
CA ASP A 38 -5.51 10.87 -1.02
C ASP A 38 -5.83 10.95 0.49
N LEU A 39 -5.32 9.97 1.26
CA LEU A 39 -5.44 9.97 2.71
C LEU A 39 -4.46 11.00 3.29
N THR A 40 -4.98 11.88 4.14
CA THR A 40 -4.16 12.77 4.97
C THR A 40 -3.25 11.97 5.89
N GLU A 41 -2.14 12.55 6.35
CA GLU A 41 -1.22 11.88 7.28
C GLU A 41 -1.94 11.26 8.49
N ARG A 42 -2.94 11.96 9.03
CA ARG A 42 -3.74 11.46 10.15
C ARG A 42 -4.58 10.25 9.77
N GLU A 43 -5.20 10.27 8.61
CA GLU A 43 -5.98 9.14 8.08
C GLU A 43 -5.09 7.93 7.80
N GLN A 44 -3.87 8.14 7.32
CA GLN A 44 -2.87 7.09 7.12
C GLN A 44 -2.49 6.43 8.45
N GLN A 45 -2.21 7.21 9.50
CA GLN A 45 -1.91 6.69 10.84
C GLN A 45 -3.06 5.84 11.40
N ILE A 46 -4.30 6.32 11.24
CA ILE A 46 -5.51 5.59 11.68
C ILE A 46 -5.66 4.29 10.89
N THR A 47 -5.51 4.34 9.57
CA THR A 47 -5.60 3.17 8.68
C THR A 47 -4.54 2.12 9.02
N TYR A 48 -3.30 2.55 9.29
CA TYR A 48 -2.22 1.68 9.75
C TYR A 48 -2.58 0.96 11.06
N LEU A 49 -3.09 1.68 12.06
CA LEU A 49 -3.52 1.07 13.32
C LEU A 49 -4.70 0.12 13.13
N ILE A 50 -5.61 0.42 12.19
CA ILE A 50 -6.72 -0.48 11.85
C ILE A 50 -6.21 -1.79 11.25
N ALA A 51 -5.24 -1.71 10.33
CA ALA A 51 -4.61 -2.87 9.70
C ALA A 51 -3.94 -3.80 10.72
N ARG A 52 -3.42 -3.24 11.81
CA ARG A 52 -2.86 -3.99 12.95
C ARG A 52 -3.90 -4.45 13.98
N GLY A 53 -5.19 -4.31 13.69
CA GLY A 53 -6.27 -4.79 14.55
C GLY A 53 -6.70 -3.84 15.68
N ALA A 54 -6.17 -2.62 15.78
CA ALA A 54 -6.45 -1.74 16.92
C ALA A 54 -7.88 -1.17 16.90
N GLY A 55 -8.64 -1.36 17.98
CA GLY A 55 -9.99 -0.80 18.13
C GLY A 55 -10.00 0.74 18.24
N THR A 56 -11.18 1.35 18.08
CA THR A 56 -11.34 2.82 18.13
C THR A 56 -10.77 3.45 19.41
N ASN A 57 -10.95 2.81 20.57
CA ASN A 57 -10.44 3.32 21.85
C ASN A 57 -8.91 3.22 21.95
N GLU A 58 -8.31 2.17 21.40
CA GLU A 58 -6.86 2.03 21.34
C GLU A 58 -6.23 3.05 20.39
N ILE A 59 -6.88 3.31 19.25
CA ILE A 59 -6.47 4.34 18.30
C ILE A 59 -6.56 5.73 18.96
N ALA A 60 -7.67 6.00 19.64
CA ALA A 60 -7.87 7.24 20.41
C ALA A 60 -6.74 7.46 21.42
N GLY A 61 -6.39 6.43 22.20
CA GLY A 61 -5.29 6.49 23.15
C GLY A 61 -3.92 6.71 22.49
N LYS A 62 -3.62 6.00 21.39
CA LYS A 62 -2.32 6.09 20.69
C LYS A 62 -2.11 7.42 19.97
N LEU A 63 -3.19 8.03 19.49
CA LEU A 63 -3.15 9.27 18.71
C LEU A 63 -3.52 10.51 19.52
N PHE A 64 -3.83 10.34 20.82
CA PHE A 64 -4.32 11.40 21.71
C PHE A 64 -5.54 12.12 21.15
N LEU A 65 -6.48 11.35 20.60
CA LEU A 65 -7.72 11.86 20.00
C LEU A 65 -8.94 11.38 20.77
N PRO A 66 -10.03 12.16 20.82
CA PRO A 66 -11.30 11.66 21.33
C PRO A 66 -11.82 10.47 20.48
N PRO A 67 -12.45 9.45 21.10
CA PRO A 67 -13.00 8.32 20.36
C PRO A 67 -14.01 8.71 19.28
N PHE A 68 -14.77 9.80 19.47
CA PHE A 68 -15.70 10.28 18.45
C PHE A 68 -14.97 10.81 17.21
N THR A 69 -13.89 11.57 17.40
CA THR A 69 -13.05 12.08 16.31
C THR A 69 -12.43 10.95 15.50
N VAL A 70 -11.97 9.88 16.18
CA VAL A 70 -11.47 8.68 15.50
C VAL A 70 -12.57 8.03 14.65
N ARG A 71 -13.82 7.94 15.14
CA ARG A 71 -14.93 7.40 14.35
C ARG A 71 -15.23 8.25 13.11
N ASP A 72 -15.13 9.57 13.22
CA ASP A 72 -15.36 10.47 12.09
C ASP A 72 -14.25 10.33 11.04
N HIS A 73 -12.98 10.26 11.45
CA HIS A 73 -11.90 9.92 10.54
C HIS A 73 -12.11 8.56 9.85
N ILE A 74 -12.55 7.54 10.59
CA ILE A 74 -12.84 6.22 10.01
C ILE A 74 -13.93 6.30 8.93
N LYS A 75 -14.98 7.10 9.14
CA LYS A 75 -16.02 7.32 8.12
C LYS A 75 -15.45 8.01 6.88
N THR A 76 -14.62 9.03 7.05
CA THR A 76 -13.97 9.70 5.92
C THR A 76 -13.06 8.74 5.16
N ILE A 77 -12.25 7.94 5.85
CA ILE A 77 -11.40 6.90 5.26
C ILE A 77 -12.25 5.92 4.45
N PHE A 78 -13.36 5.44 5.01
CA PHE A 78 -14.26 4.53 4.31
C PHE A 78 -14.82 5.14 3.02
N GLY A 79 -15.18 6.42 3.06
CA GLY A 79 -15.61 7.17 1.87
C GLY A 79 -14.50 7.28 0.81
N LYS A 80 -13.28 7.66 1.21
CA LYS A 80 -12.13 7.82 0.31
C LYS A 80 -11.69 6.49 -0.32
N VAL A 81 -11.65 5.43 0.48
CA VAL A 81 -11.22 4.08 0.05
C VAL A 81 -12.36 3.34 -0.65
N GLY A 82 -13.62 3.77 -0.51
CA GLY A 82 -14.78 3.15 -1.13
C GLY A 82 -15.15 1.80 -0.50
N VAL A 83 -15.15 1.72 0.83
CA VAL A 83 -15.49 0.52 1.61
C VAL A 83 -16.58 0.84 2.63
N ALA A 84 -17.40 -0.14 2.99
CA ALA A 84 -18.52 0.05 3.91
C ALA A 84 -18.24 -0.42 5.34
N SER A 85 -17.14 -1.15 5.57
CA SER A 85 -16.83 -1.69 6.88
C SER A 85 -15.35 -1.76 7.17
N ARG A 86 -15.03 -1.88 8.46
CA ARG A 86 -13.67 -2.10 8.93
C ARG A 86 -13.07 -3.39 8.35
N GLY A 87 -13.86 -4.46 8.28
CA GLY A 87 -13.43 -5.72 7.68
C GLY A 87 -13.14 -5.57 6.19
N GLN A 88 -13.96 -4.82 5.45
CA GLN A 88 -13.70 -4.50 4.05
C GLN A 88 -12.48 -3.61 3.87
N LEU A 89 -12.27 -2.61 4.75
CA LEU A 89 -11.04 -1.82 4.74
C LEU A 89 -9.82 -2.71 4.92
N VAL A 90 -9.83 -3.58 5.93
CA VAL A 90 -8.74 -4.54 6.15
C VAL A 90 -8.58 -5.47 4.96
N ALA A 91 -9.65 -6.09 4.46
CA ALA A 91 -9.57 -6.97 3.30
C ALA A 91 -9.01 -6.25 2.07
N ARG A 92 -9.39 -4.99 1.84
CA ARG A 92 -8.88 -4.19 0.73
C ARG A 92 -7.41 -3.83 0.92
N LEU A 93 -7.01 -3.47 2.14
CA LEU A 93 -5.60 -3.34 2.50
C LEU A 93 -4.84 -4.66 2.26
N TYR A 94 -5.38 -5.83 2.57
CA TYR A 94 -4.64 -7.09 2.33
C TYR A 94 -4.67 -7.54 0.86
N THR A 95 -5.77 -7.32 0.15
CA THR A 95 -5.93 -7.72 -1.27
C THR A 95 -5.12 -6.82 -2.18
N GLU A 96 -5.07 -5.51 -1.89
CA GLU A 96 -4.27 -4.55 -2.67
C GLU A 96 -2.83 -4.40 -2.11
N PHE A 97 -2.51 -4.80 -0.85
CA PHE A 97 -1.17 -4.60 -0.24
C PHE A 97 -0.42 -5.89 0.13
N TYR A 98 -0.98 -7.10 0.07
CA TYR A 98 -0.35 -8.28 0.71
C TYR A 98 -0.39 -9.60 -0.10
N GLU A 99 -0.42 -9.55 -1.43
CA GLU A 99 -0.04 -10.70 -2.27
C GLU A 99 1.46 -10.66 -2.57
N PRO A 100 2.34 -11.02 -1.59
CA PRO A 100 3.17 -12.21 -1.79
C PRO A 100 3.76 -12.80 -0.49
N LEU A 101 3.24 -12.50 0.71
CA LEU A 101 3.92 -12.94 1.94
C LEU A 101 3.54 -14.38 2.34
N HIS A 102 2.51 -14.96 1.72
CA HIS A 102 2.17 -16.38 1.89
C HIS A 102 2.79 -17.32 0.84
N LEU A 103 3.37 -16.80 -0.25
CA LEU A 103 4.08 -17.62 -1.26
C LEU A 103 5.58 -17.81 -0.97
N LEU A 104 6.16 -17.06 -0.03
CA LEU A 104 7.57 -17.20 0.37
C LEU A 104 7.80 -18.19 1.53
N SER A 105 6.74 -18.86 2.02
CA SER A 105 6.85 -19.87 3.08
C SER A 105 6.97 -21.32 2.58
N ASN A 106 7.10 -21.56 1.27
CA ASN A 106 7.41 -22.90 0.77
C ASN A 106 8.81 -22.91 0.15
N GLY A 107 9.79 -23.15 1.03
CA GLY A 107 11.13 -23.52 0.60
C GLY A 107 11.09 -24.78 -0.24
N VAL A 108 11.59 -24.67 -1.48
CA VAL A 108 12.33 -25.75 -2.13
C VAL A 108 13.61 -25.14 -2.68
N ALA A 109 14.62 -25.14 -1.83
CA ALA A 109 15.99 -25.23 -2.29
C ALA A 109 16.15 -26.57 -3.02
N ARG A 110 16.39 -26.54 -4.32
CA ARG A 110 17.14 -27.59 -5.01
C ARG A 110 18.17 -26.91 -5.91
N SER A 111 19.43 -27.03 -5.48
CA SER A 111 20.63 -26.62 -6.21
C SER A 111 20.73 -27.31 -7.58
N PRO A 112 21.48 -26.70 -8.52
CA PRO A 112 21.71 -27.25 -9.85
C PRO A 112 22.73 -28.40 -9.78
N THR A 113 22.50 -29.43 -10.60
CA THR A 113 23.51 -30.39 -11.05
C THR A 113 23.68 -30.26 -12.54
#